data_AF-A0A9N7YZK2-F1
#
_entry.id   AF-A0A9N7YZK2-F1
#
_cell.length_a   1.000
_cell.length_b   1.000
_cell.length_c   1.000
_cell.angle_alpha   90.00
_cell.angle_beta   90.00
_cell.angle_gamma   90.00
#
_symmetry.space_group_name_H-M   'P 1'
#
loop_
_entity.id
_entity.type
_entity.pdbx_description
1 polymer ?
#
loop_
_entity_poly.entity_id
_entity_poly.type
_entity_poly.pdbx_seq_one_letter_code
_entity_poly.pdbx_strand_id
1 'polypeptide(L)'
;MEPNSLKWVGSSCGLHGPYIFYKAFKLNRDGKPRILSLGDFFFVRCKPEDPICIAELQLLWEERTSKQLLSSSKLYFLPEDTPQGRTVAHGEHEVVAVCEKVVVRLEDLVKWTLPDVSGWAHGLKAEPLKASVLRELGTNGRREALHRYRESTLTSGLNFKDVQRERAQLENMEGAPDSRAHL
;
A
#
# COMPACT_ATOMS: atom_id res chain seq x y z
N MET A 1 21.21 15.84 0.32
CA MET A 1 19.92 15.15 0.14
C MET A 1 19.57 14.51 1.48
N GLU A 2 18.47 14.90 2.09
CA GLU A 2 17.99 14.26 3.32
C GLU A 2 17.75 12.75 3.04
N PRO A 3 18.24 11.84 3.90
CA PRO A 3 17.99 10.42 3.73
C PRO A 3 16.48 10.15 3.78
N ASN A 4 15.96 9.35 2.85
CA ASN A 4 14.57 8.85 2.74
C ASN A 4 13.74 9.03 4.03
N SER A 5 13.16 10.22 4.25
CA SER A 5 12.53 10.51 5.53
C SER A 5 11.20 9.77 5.61
N LEU A 6 11.19 8.64 6.31
CA LEU A 6 9.97 7.92 6.66
C LEU A 6 9.20 8.75 7.67
N LYS A 7 7.93 9.05 7.38
CA LYS A 7 7.08 9.85 8.26
C LYS A 7 5.72 9.19 8.42
N TRP A 8 5.24 9.10 9.65
CA TRP A 8 3.86 8.72 9.92
C TRP A 8 2.89 9.71 9.27
N VAL A 9 1.74 9.21 8.82
CA VAL A 9 0.68 10.02 8.20
C VAL A 9 -0.55 9.97 9.08
N GLY A 10 -1.00 11.14 9.53
CA GLY A 10 -2.12 11.27 10.46
C GLY A 10 -1.73 11.02 11.92
N SER A 11 -2.73 11.05 12.80
CA SER A 11 -2.53 10.78 14.22
C SER A 11 -2.36 9.29 14.51
N SER A 12 -1.71 8.97 15.64
CA SER A 12 -1.68 7.60 16.16
C SER A 12 -3.11 7.11 16.42
N CYS A 13 -3.39 5.85 16.09
CA CYS A 13 -4.70 5.23 16.28
C CYS A 13 -4.78 4.30 17.49
N GLY A 14 -3.68 4.10 18.22
CA GLY A 14 -3.68 3.27 19.41
C GLY A 14 -2.36 3.34 20.18
N LEU A 15 -2.43 2.92 21.44
CA LEU A 15 -1.28 2.82 22.35
C LEU A 15 -1.42 1.51 23.14
N HIS A 16 -0.35 0.73 23.21
CA HIS A 16 -0.31 -0.47 24.06
C HIS A 16 1.11 -0.67 24.60
N GLY A 17 1.31 -0.44 25.90
CA GLY A 17 2.63 -0.50 26.53
C GLY A 17 3.63 0.45 25.85
N PRO A 18 4.80 -0.02 25.37
CA PRO A 18 5.79 0.81 24.69
C PRO A 18 5.45 1.07 23.21
N TYR A 19 4.33 0.55 22.69
CA TYR A 19 4.00 0.60 21.27
C TYR A 19 2.97 1.69 20.95
N ILE A 20 3.24 2.47 19.90
CA ILE A 20 2.32 3.46 19.32
C ILE A 20 1.90 2.98 17.93
N PHE A 21 0.60 2.88 17.67
CA PHE A 21 0.08 2.36 16.40
C PHE A 21 -0.34 3.47 15.46
N TYR A 22 -0.13 3.25 14.17
CA TYR A 22 -0.44 4.19 13.09
C TYR A 22 -1.23 3.52 11.97
N LYS A 23 -1.86 4.35 11.13
CA LYS A 23 -2.68 3.89 9.99
C LYS A 23 -1.93 3.91 8.67
N ALA A 24 -0.90 4.74 8.57
CA ALA A 24 -0.18 4.96 7.32
C ALA A 24 1.18 5.60 7.58
N PHE A 25 2.07 5.45 6.61
CA PHE A 25 3.33 6.18 6.54
C PHE A 25 3.58 6.66 5.12
N LYS A 26 4.36 7.73 5.02
CA LYS A 26 4.85 8.30 3.78
C LYS A 26 6.28 7.84 3.59
N LEU A 27 6.55 7.30 2.40
CA LEU A 27 7.88 7.01 1.91
C LEU A 27 8.21 7.90 0.71
N ASN A 28 9.49 8.10 0.47
CA ASN A 28 9.98 8.64 -0.79
C ASN A 28 10.85 7.57 -1.43
N ARG A 29 10.56 7.23 -2.68
CA ARG A 29 11.38 6.32 -3.45
C ARG A 29 11.51 6.84 -4.88
N ASP A 30 12.74 6.87 -5.36
CA ASP A 30 13.09 7.37 -6.69
C ASP A 30 12.54 8.79 -6.95
N GLY A 31 12.53 9.62 -5.90
CA GLY A 31 12.02 11.00 -5.94
C GLY A 31 10.50 11.13 -5.91
N LYS A 32 9.75 10.02 -5.91
CA LYS A 32 8.29 10.02 -5.87
C LYS A 32 7.77 9.73 -4.46
N PRO A 33 7.07 10.68 -3.81
CA PRO A 33 6.46 10.44 -2.52
C PRO A 33 5.25 9.52 -2.67
N ARG A 34 5.16 8.47 -1.84
CA ARG A 34 4.03 7.54 -1.80
C ARG A 34 3.57 7.33 -0.38
N ILE A 35 2.26 7.15 -0.20
CA ILE A 35 1.66 6.78 1.09
C ILE A 35 1.25 5.30 1.00
N LEU A 36 1.67 4.53 2.01
CA LEU A 36 1.15 3.18 2.26
C LEU A 36 0.31 3.20 3.54
N SER A 37 -0.90 2.66 3.47
CA SER A 37 -1.82 2.53 4.61
C SER A 37 -2.19 1.09 4.90
N LEU A 38 -2.66 0.82 6.12
CA LEU A 38 -3.18 -0.50 6.49
C LEU A 38 -4.25 -0.95 5.48
N GLY A 39 -4.19 -2.22 5.09
CA GLY A 39 -5.03 -2.81 4.05
C GLY A 39 -4.55 -2.58 2.62
N ASP A 40 -3.52 -1.76 2.40
CA ASP A 40 -2.94 -1.62 1.07
C ASP A 40 -2.23 -2.90 0.63
N PHE A 41 -2.43 -3.24 -0.65
CA PHE A 41 -1.68 -4.26 -1.36
C PHE A 41 -0.62 -3.62 -2.24
N PHE A 42 0.60 -4.15 -2.21
CA PHE A 42 1.73 -3.66 -3.00
C PHE A 42 2.71 -4.77 -3.32
N PHE A 43 3.43 -4.63 -4.43
CA PHE A 43 4.45 -5.59 -4.82
C PHE A 43 5.72 -5.41 -4.01
N VAL A 44 6.29 -6.53 -3.59
CA VAL A 44 7.56 -6.59 -2.89
C VAL A 44 8.47 -7.67 -3.49
N ARG A 45 9.77 -7.47 -3.33
CA ARG A 45 10.81 -8.46 -3.57
C ARG A 45 11.83 -8.34 -2.45
N CYS A 46 11.96 -9.37 -1.62
CA CYS A 46 12.82 -9.35 -0.43
C CYS A 46 14.31 -9.29 -0.79
N LYS A 47 14.73 -10.07 -1.80
CA LYS A 47 16.08 -10.07 -2.38
C LYS A 47 16.02 -10.09 -3.90
N PRO A 48 17.05 -9.60 -4.62
CA PRO A 48 17.06 -9.58 -6.08
C PRO A 48 16.71 -10.92 -6.76
N GLU A 49 17.14 -12.03 -6.16
CA GLU A 49 16.91 -13.40 -6.62
C GLU A 49 15.54 -13.99 -6.24
N ASP A 50 14.84 -13.37 -5.29
CA ASP A 50 13.53 -13.84 -4.83
C ASP A 50 12.43 -13.50 -5.84
N PRO A 51 11.37 -14.32 -5.94
CA PRO A 51 10.20 -13.98 -6.75
C PRO A 51 9.54 -12.69 -6.24
N ILE A 52 8.87 -11.99 -7.15
CA ILE A 52 7.98 -10.89 -6.76
C ILE A 52 6.77 -11.50 -6.07
N CYS A 53 6.38 -10.94 -4.93
CA CYS A 53 5.15 -11.31 -4.27
C CYS A 53 4.33 -10.08 -3.89
N ILE A 54 3.08 -10.30 -3.48
CA ILE A 54 2.19 -9.23 -3.02
C ILE A 54 2.25 -9.18 -1.50
N ALA A 55 2.47 -7.99 -0.95
CA ALA A 55 2.32 -7.73 0.47
C ALA A 55 1.00 -7.00 0.73
N GLU A 56 0.29 -7.40 1.78
CA GLU A 56 -0.79 -6.65 2.39
C GLU A 56 -0.31 -6.04 3.70
N LEU A 57 -0.40 -4.72 3.85
CA LEU A 57 0.03 -4.04 5.07
C LEU A 57 -0.98 -4.28 6.21
N GLN A 58 -0.56 -4.98 7.27
CA GLN A 58 -1.46 -5.42 8.33
C GLN A 58 -1.35 -4.57 9.60
N LEU A 59 -0.16 -4.09 9.94
CA LEU A 59 0.07 -3.32 11.15
C LEU A 59 1.26 -2.37 11.00
N LEU A 60 1.16 -1.21 11.63
CA LEU A 60 2.20 -0.19 11.67
C LEU A 60 2.35 0.32 13.09
N TRP A 61 3.57 0.32 13.62
CA TRP A 61 3.81 0.84 14.96
C TRP A 61 5.22 1.38 15.14
N GLU A 62 5.35 2.23 16.15
CA GLU A 62 6.63 2.66 16.72
C GLU A 62 6.83 1.95 18.06
N GLU A 63 8.00 1.35 18.25
CA GLU A 63 8.46 0.91 19.57
C GLU A 63 9.24 2.06 20.24
N ARG A 64 8.66 2.66 21.29
CA ARG A 64 9.21 3.89 21.90
C ARG A 64 10.59 3.72 22.55
N THR A 65 10.90 2.51 23.04
CA THR A 65 12.18 2.25 23.74
C THR A 65 13.35 2.31 22.77
N SER A 66 13.21 1.66 21.62
CA SER A 66 14.24 1.55 20.58
C SER A 66 14.08 2.62 19.49
N LYS A 67 12.96 3.35 19.49
CA LYS A 67 12.52 4.27 18.43
C LYS A 67 12.44 3.60 17.05
N GLN A 68 12.19 2.29 17.03
CA GLN A 68 12.05 1.54 15.78
C GLN A 68 10.67 1.74 15.18
N LEU A 69 10.65 2.06 13.88
CA LEU A 69 9.43 2.09 13.08
C LEU A 69 9.28 0.74 12.41
N LEU A 70 8.16 0.05 12.69
CA LEU A 70 7.95 -1.34 12.31
C LEU A 70 6.65 -1.49 11.53
N SER A 71 6.64 -2.51 10.68
CA SER A 71 5.48 -2.97 9.93
C SER A 71 5.31 -4.47 10.07
N SER A 72 4.06 -4.92 10.05
CA SER A 72 3.70 -6.32 9.82
C SER A 72 2.94 -6.41 8.51
N SER A 73 3.32 -7.38 7.67
CA SER A 73 2.69 -7.62 6.38
C SER A 73 2.36 -9.09 6.21
N LYS A 74 1.24 -9.37 5.52
CA LYS A 74 0.92 -10.72 5.03
C LYS A 74 1.37 -10.83 3.58
N LEU A 75 2.03 -11.93 3.24
CA LEU A 75 2.57 -12.13 1.89
C LEU A 75 1.71 -13.10 1.09
N TYR A 76 1.61 -12.86 -0.21
CA TYR A 76 0.88 -13.66 -1.17
C TYR A 76 1.76 -13.96 -2.37
N PHE A 77 1.91 -15.23 -2.71
CA PHE A 77 2.77 -15.70 -3.79
C PHE A 77 1.94 -16.30 -4.90
N LEU A 78 2.50 -16.32 -6.11
CA LEU A 78 1.96 -17.16 -7.16
C LEU A 78 2.12 -18.63 -6.75
N PRO A 79 1.17 -19.51 -7.09
CA PRO A 79 1.35 -20.94 -6.87
C PRO A 79 2.68 -21.48 -7.43
N GLU A 80 3.14 -20.95 -8.56
CA GLU A 80 4.42 -21.26 -9.21
C GLU A 80 5.64 -20.96 -8.33
N ASP A 81 5.54 -19.95 -7.48
CA ASP A 81 6.61 -19.52 -6.58
C ASP A 81 6.56 -20.26 -5.22
N THR A 82 5.61 -21.18 -5.05
CA THR A 82 5.55 -22.06 -3.89
C THR A 82 6.30 -23.37 -4.15
N PRO A 83 6.85 -24.04 -3.12
CA PRO A 83 7.49 -25.35 -3.29
C PRO A 83 6.60 -26.41 -3.93
N GLN A 84 5.28 -26.30 -3.79
CA GLN A 84 4.29 -27.22 -4.34
C GLN A 84 3.99 -26.94 -5.82
N GLY A 85 4.31 -25.74 -6.32
CA GLY A 85 4.01 -25.31 -7.67
C GLY A 85 2.51 -25.14 -7.95
N ARG A 86 2.19 -24.72 -9.18
CA ARG A 86 0.79 -24.67 -9.63
C ARG A 86 0.22 -26.06 -9.87
N THR A 87 -1.03 -26.27 -9.47
CA THR A 87 -1.81 -27.47 -9.77
C THR A 87 -3.06 -27.11 -10.59
N VAL A 88 -3.74 -28.12 -11.13
CA VAL A 88 -5.01 -27.97 -11.86
C VAL A 88 -6.16 -27.46 -10.99
N ALA A 89 -6.01 -27.47 -9.67
CA ALA A 89 -7.03 -26.97 -8.74
C ALA A 89 -6.98 -25.45 -8.57
N HIS A 90 -5.86 -24.79 -8.92
CA HIS A 90 -5.72 -23.35 -8.77
C HIS A 90 -6.41 -22.59 -9.90
N GLY A 91 -7.05 -21.47 -9.56
CA GLY A 91 -7.60 -20.52 -10.54
C GLY A 91 -6.52 -19.76 -11.30
N GLU A 92 -6.88 -19.22 -12.48
CA GLU A 92 -5.95 -18.51 -13.38
C GLU A 92 -5.18 -17.37 -12.69
N HIS A 93 -5.87 -16.56 -11.90
CA HIS A 93 -5.29 -15.40 -11.19
C HIS A 93 -5.17 -15.63 -9.68
N GLU A 94 -5.20 -16.90 -9.26
CA GLU A 94 -5.08 -17.25 -7.85
C GLU A 94 -3.69 -16.90 -7.30
N VAL A 95 -3.67 -16.43 -6.06
CA VAL A 95 -2.46 -16.25 -5.25
C VAL A 95 -2.63 -16.99 -3.92
N VAL A 96 -1.54 -17.56 -3.43
CA VAL A 96 -1.51 -18.32 -2.18
C VAL A 96 -1.01 -17.42 -1.06
N ALA A 97 -1.80 -17.29 -0.02
CA ALA A 97 -1.46 -16.48 1.14
C ALA A 97 -0.58 -17.26 2.12
N VAL A 98 0.53 -16.67 2.54
CA VAL A 98 1.34 -17.21 3.65
C VAL A 98 0.60 -16.99 4.97
N CYS A 99 0.54 -18.04 5.80
CA CYS A 99 -0.13 -17.96 7.10
C CYS A 99 0.60 -17.02 8.06
N GLU A 100 1.93 -17.08 8.08
CA GLU A 100 2.75 -16.24 8.94
C GLU A 100 2.93 -14.83 8.36
N LYS A 101 2.90 -13.85 9.25
CA LYS A 101 3.15 -12.45 8.90
C LYS A 101 4.63 -12.15 9.04
N VAL A 102 5.17 -11.38 8.11
CA VAL A 102 6.53 -10.86 8.22
C VAL A 102 6.51 -9.56 9.00
N VAL A 103 7.48 -9.38 9.91
CA VAL A 103 7.70 -8.13 10.64
C VAL A 103 9.07 -7.58 10.30
N VAL A 104 9.11 -6.34 9.82
CA VAL A 104 10.34 -5.66 9.42
C VAL A 104 10.32 -4.19 9.81
N ARG A 105 11.50 -3.57 9.83
CA ARG A 105 11.62 -2.11 9.93
C ARG A 105 11.06 -1.46 8.67
N LEU A 106 10.44 -0.28 8.80
CA LEU A 106 9.89 0.44 7.65
C LEU A 106 10.95 0.75 6.59
N GLU A 107 12.19 1.03 7.00
CA GLU A 107 13.31 1.24 6.08
C GLU A 107 13.60 0.02 5.20
N ASP A 108 13.40 -1.19 5.70
CA ASP A 108 13.62 -2.42 4.94
C ASP A 108 12.41 -2.73 4.07
N LEU A 109 11.19 -2.48 4.57
CA LEU A 109 9.97 -2.61 3.75
C LEU A 109 10.03 -1.70 2.51
N VAL A 110 10.56 -0.48 2.64
CA VAL A 110 10.71 0.44 1.50
C VAL A 110 11.70 -0.09 0.47
N LYS A 111 12.80 -0.72 0.90
CA LYS A 111 13.75 -1.38 -0.01
C LYS A 111 13.11 -2.54 -0.75
N TRP A 112 12.24 -3.30 -0.07
CA TRP A 112 11.54 -4.45 -0.65
C TRP A 112 10.44 -4.07 -1.63
N THR A 113 9.78 -2.94 -1.42
CA THR A 113 8.68 -2.48 -2.29
C THR A 113 9.16 -2.45 -3.74
N LEU A 114 8.27 -2.53 -4.73
CA LEU A 114 8.56 -2.23 -6.15
C LEU A 114 7.83 -0.95 -6.60
N PRO A 115 8.48 -0.09 -7.40
CA PRO A 115 7.92 1.22 -7.74
C PRO A 115 6.80 1.10 -8.77
N ASP A 116 6.83 0.06 -9.60
CA ASP A 116 5.84 -0.26 -10.61
C ASP A 116 5.53 -1.76 -10.62
N VAL A 117 4.67 -2.16 -11.56
CA VAL A 117 4.23 -3.54 -11.76
C VAL A 117 5.18 -4.30 -12.71
N SER A 118 6.34 -3.71 -13.07
CA SER A 118 7.26 -4.35 -14.01
C SER A 118 7.77 -5.68 -13.41
N GLY A 119 7.63 -6.75 -14.20
CA GLY A 119 7.95 -8.11 -13.76
C GLY A 119 6.79 -8.89 -13.12
N TRP A 120 5.65 -8.27 -12.81
CA TRP A 120 4.43 -8.99 -12.42
C TRP A 120 3.50 -9.15 -13.62
N ALA A 121 3.45 -10.36 -14.18
CA ALA A 121 2.70 -10.67 -15.40
C ALA A 121 1.28 -11.23 -15.16
N HIS A 122 0.84 -11.32 -13.90
CA HIS A 122 -0.38 -12.02 -13.53
C HIS A 122 -1.52 -11.07 -13.12
N GLY A 123 -2.76 -11.48 -13.38
CA GLY A 123 -3.95 -10.69 -13.05
C GLY A 123 -4.31 -9.66 -14.12
N LEU A 124 -5.49 -9.08 -13.96
CA LEU A 124 -6.06 -8.14 -14.91
C LEU A 124 -5.72 -6.71 -14.53
N LYS A 125 -5.39 -5.90 -15.54
CA LYS A 125 -5.28 -4.46 -15.35
C LYS A 125 -6.66 -3.88 -15.05
N ALA A 126 -6.78 -3.17 -13.95
CA ALA A 126 -7.97 -2.40 -13.66
C ALA A 126 -7.98 -1.16 -14.56
N GLU A 127 -8.93 -1.12 -15.50
CA GLU A 127 -9.15 0.07 -16.32
C GLU A 127 -9.84 1.16 -15.48
N PRO A 128 -9.31 2.39 -15.47
CA PRO A 128 -9.99 3.51 -14.82
C PRO A 128 -11.41 3.67 -15.37
N LEU A 129 -12.38 3.88 -14.49
CA LEU A 129 -13.74 4.18 -14.91
C LEU A 129 -13.73 5.46 -15.76
N LYS A 130 -14.38 5.41 -16.92
CA LYS A 130 -14.54 6.58 -17.79
C LYS A 130 -15.18 7.73 -17.02
N ALA A 131 -14.77 8.96 -17.32
CA ALA A 131 -15.29 10.17 -16.65
C ALA A 131 -16.83 10.31 -16.74
N SER A 132 -17.44 9.81 -17.82
CA SER A 132 -18.91 9.74 -17.97
C SER A 132 -19.54 8.81 -16.93
N VAL A 133 -18.97 7.61 -16.75
CA VAL A 133 -19.43 6.63 -15.76
C VAL A 133 -19.25 7.16 -14.34
N LEU A 134 -18.12 7.82 -14.05
CA LEU A 134 -17.91 8.47 -12.74
C LEU A 134 -18.93 9.58 -12.46
N ARG A 135 -19.36 10.31 -13.50
CA ARG A 135 -20.38 11.37 -13.39
C ARG A 135 -21.76 10.79 -13.13
N GLU A 136 -22.14 9.73 -13.84
CA GLU A 136 -23.41 9.00 -13.64
C GLU A 136 -23.49 8.31 -12.28
N LEU A 137 -22.37 7.80 -11.76
CA LEU A 137 -22.28 7.26 -10.41
C LEU A 137 -22.43 8.35 -9.33
N GLY A 138 -22.04 9.59 -9.64
CA GLY A 138 -22.21 10.73 -8.73
C GLY A 138 -23.65 11.22 -8.64
N THR A 139 -24.45 11.08 -9.70
CA THR A 139 -25.84 11.57 -9.73
C THR A 139 -26.82 10.61 -9.04
N ASN A 140 -26.46 9.34 -8.86
CA ASN A 140 -27.34 8.31 -8.29
C ASN A 140 -26.93 7.84 -6.89
N GLY A 141 -26.00 8.52 -6.21
CA GLY A 141 -25.53 8.16 -4.87
C GLY A 141 -24.67 6.88 -4.80
N ARG A 142 -24.37 6.25 -5.95
CA ARG A 142 -23.56 5.02 -6.01
C ARG A 142 -22.07 5.30 -5.92
N ARG A 143 -21.62 6.53 -6.20
CA ARG A 143 -20.24 6.97 -5.99
C ARG A 143 -19.85 6.88 -4.51
N GLU A 144 -20.74 7.32 -3.61
CA GLU A 144 -20.57 7.20 -2.17
C GLU A 144 -20.64 5.73 -1.72
N ALA A 145 -21.43 4.90 -2.38
CA ALA A 145 -21.48 3.46 -2.11
C ALA A 145 -20.21 2.72 -2.57
N LEU A 146 -19.63 3.08 -3.72
CA LEU A 146 -18.33 2.57 -4.21
C LEU A 146 -17.17 3.02 -3.32
N HIS A 147 -17.18 4.28 -2.89
CA HIS A 147 -16.21 4.79 -1.93
C HIS A 147 -16.33 4.06 -0.60
N ARG A 148 -17.55 3.91 -0.08
CA ARG A 148 -17.82 3.12 1.13
C ARG A 148 -17.48 1.65 0.98
N TYR A 149 -17.68 1.03 -0.18
CA TYR A 149 -17.29 -0.37 -0.39
C TYR A 149 -15.78 -0.55 -0.28
N ARG A 150 -15.00 0.36 -0.91
CA ARG A 150 -13.54 0.42 -0.77
C ARG A 150 -13.11 0.67 0.68
N GLU A 151 -13.82 1.50 1.43
CA GLU A 151 -13.53 1.77 2.85
C GLU A 151 -14.00 0.62 3.78
N SER A 152 -15.08 -0.05 3.45
CA SER A 152 -15.74 -1.08 4.27
C SER A 152 -15.06 -2.44 4.19
N THR A 153 -14.30 -2.71 3.11
CA THR A 153 -13.53 -3.96 3.00
C THR A 153 -12.18 -3.89 3.73
N LEU A 154 -11.78 -2.71 4.24
CA LEU A 154 -10.41 -2.49 4.72
C LEU A 154 -10.29 -1.89 6.13
N THR A 155 -11.39 -1.57 6.82
CA THR A 155 -11.30 -0.77 8.06
C THR A 155 -11.99 -1.40 9.26
N SER A 156 -11.18 -1.95 10.15
CA SER A 156 -11.51 -2.48 11.48
C SER A 156 -11.90 -1.38 12.49
N GLY A 157 -12.85 -0.50 12.13
CA GLY A 157 -13.29 0.63 12.97
C GLY A 157 -12.32 1.82 13.04
N LEU A 158 -11.26 1.83 12.23
CA LEU A 158 -10.28 2.91 12.16
C LEU A 158 -10.74 4.03 11.19
N ASN A 159 -10.51 5.29 11.57
CA ASN A 159 -10.83 6.46 10.73
C ASN A 159 -9.62 6.87 9.87
N PHE A 160 -9.74 6.83 8.54
CA PHE A 160 -8.67 7.14 7.58
C PHE A 160 -8.77 8.53 6.92
N LYS A 161 -9.67 9.42 7.38
CA LYS A 161 -9.91 10.73 6.74
C LYS A 161 -8.65 11.60 6.63
N ASP A 162 -7.76 11.53 7.61
CA ASP A 162 -6.46 12.22 7.62
C ASP A 162 -5.51 11.64 6.56
N VAL A 163 -5.41 10.32 6.45
CA VAL A 163 -4.63 9.63 5.41
C VAL A 163 -5.15 9.97 4.01
N GLN A 164 -6.46 9.97 3.82
CA GLN A 164 -7.09 10.32 2.54
C GLN A 164 -6.79 11.77 2.14
N ARG A 165 -6.85 12.71 3.10
CA ARG A 165 -6.50 14.12 2.86
C ARG A 165 -5.05 14.26 2.39
N GLU A 166 -4.12 13.57 3.05
CA GLU A 166 -2.69 13.59 2.71
C GLU A 166 -2.42 12.96 1.34
N ARG A 167 -3.11 11.87 0.99
CA ARG A 167 -3.06 11.29 -0.37
C ARG A 167 -3.53 12.28 -1.43
N ALA A 168 -4.68 12.93 -1.22
CA ALA A 168 -5.20 13.92 -2.17
C ALA A 168 -4.25 15.12 -2.34
N GLN A 169 -3.58 15.55 -1.26
CA GLN A 169 -2.58 16.61 -1.33
C GLN A 169 -1.35 16.20 -2.15
N LEU A 170 -0.91 14.94 -2.04
CA LEU A 170 0.19 14.40 -2.85
C LEU A 170 -0.18 14.34 -4.33
N GLU A 171 -1.38 13.86 -4.67
CA GLU A 171 -1.87 13.76 -6.05
C GLU A 171 -1.95 15.14 -6.72
N ASN A 172 -2.41 16.16 -5.98
CA ASN A 172 -2.46 17.54 -6.50
C ASN A 172 -1.06 18.14 -6.74
N MET A 173 -0.04 17.67 -6.02
CA MET A 173 1.33 18.14 -6.18
C MET A 173 2.02 17.49 -7.40
N GLU A 174 1.67 16.24 -7.74
CA GLU A 174 2.14 15.56 -8.95
C GLU A 174 1.41 16.04 -10.22
N GLY A 175 0.18 16.55 -10.10
CA GLY A 175 -0.63 17.04 -11.23
C GLY A 175 -0.40 18.51 -11.64
N ALA A 176 0.48 19.24 -10.94
CA ALA A 176 0.77 20.64 -11.29
C ALA A 176 1.69 20.70 -12.53
N PRO A 177 1.35 21.45 -13.60
CA PRO A 177 2.25 21.64 -14.73
C PRO A 177 3.52 22.32 -14.25
N ASP A 178 4.66 21.75 -14.67
CA ASP A 178 5.99 22.24 -14.35
C ASP A 178 6.14 23.69 -14.82
N SER A 179 6.03 24.63 -13.90
CA SER A 179 6.17 26.07 -14.15
C SER A 179 7.63 26.51 -14.07
N ARG A 180 8.59 25.58 -14.11
CA ARG A 180 10.02 25.86 -14.22
C ARG A 180 10.55 25.57 -15.62
N ALA A 181 9.97 26.23 -16.60
CA ALA A 181 10.58 26.41 -17.92
C ALA A 181 10.56 27.90 -18.31
N HIS A 182 11.07 28.76 -17.43
CA HIS A 182 11.51 30.11 -17.80
C HIS A 182 12.78 30.45 -17.02
N LEU A 183 13.92 30.27 -17.69
CA LEU A 183 15.02 31.23 -17.83
C LEU A 183 16.06 30.63 -18.79
#